data_AF-A0AA40ALB2-F1
#
_entry.id   AF-A0AA40ALB2-F1
#
_cell.length_a   1.000
_cell.length_b   1.000
_cell.length_c   1.000
_cell.angle_alpha   90.00
_cell.angle_beta   90.00
_cell.angle_gamma   90.00
#
_symmetry.space_group_name_H-M   'P 1'
#
loop_
_entity.id
_entity.type
_entity.pdbx_description
1 polymer ?
#
loop_
_entity_poly.entity_id
_entity_poly.type
_entity_poly.pdbx_seq_one_letter_code
_entity_poly.pdbx_strand_id
1 'polypeptide(L)'
;MAILNAPTTTPSVSLSMRSDVKCTTYNRHHPSLPLQFRRLLGLAFLLLSNICLAAGVVGHAFWVGVLKFLLASKTFAMASYGLTKQLCWTVWDSRRSRRVRKRIEFEFFALVLGPSGNILLQLLFWPGWLAPALVLGWLWVQSR
;
A
#
# COMPACT_ATOMS: atom_id res chain seq x y z
N MET A 1 -10.99 -114.35 -30.83
CA MET A 1 -9.56 -113.97 -30.72
C MET A 1 -9.10 -113.53 -32.10
N ALA A 2 -8.77 -112.26 -32.26
CA ALA A 2 -8.32 -111.69 -33.54
C ALA A 2 -6.90 -111.12 -33.36
N ILE A 3 -6.12 -111.26 -34.43
CA ILE A 3 -4.66 -111.19 -34.51
C ILE A 3 -4.26 -109.97 -35.37
N LEU A 4 -3.29 -109.19 -34.86
CA LEU A 4 -2.22 -108.41 -35.52
C LEU A 4 -2.47 -107.10 -36.32
N ASN A 5 -1.61 -106.12 -35.98
CA ASN A 5 -0.80 -105.21 -36.83
C ASN A 5 -1.50 -104.00 -37.50
N ALA A 6 -0.96 -102.77 -37.60
CA ALA A 6 0.34 -102.10 -37.37
C ALA A 6 0.11 -100.56 -37.56
N PRO A 7 1.10 -99.65 -37.75
CA PRO A 7 2.37 -99.35 -37.06
C PRO A 7 2.51 -97.87 -36.60
N THR A 8 3.57 -97.65 -35.83
CA THR A 8 4.19 -96.43 -35.27
C THR A 8 4.64 -95.35 -36.27
N THR A 9 4.47 -94.07 -35.92
CA THR A 9 5.41 -92.96 -36.28
C THR A 9 5.39 -91.85 -35.20
N THR A 10 6.54 -91.63 -34.57
CA THR A 10 6.94 -90.45 -33.77
C THR A 10 7.93 -89.60 -34.62
N PRO A 11 8.55 -88.51 -34.13
CA PRO A 11 8.07 -87.24 -33.55
C PRO A 11 8.67 -86.01 -34.31
N SER A 12 8.18 -84.77 -34.13
CA SER A 12 8.96 -83.58 -34.55
C SER A 12 8.64 -82.30 -33.77
N VAL A 13 9.69 -81.69 -33.24
CA VAL A 13 9.77 -80.48 -32.40
C VAL A 13 9.78 -79.21 -33.25
N SER A 14 9.16 -78.11 -32.77
CA SER A 14 9.72 -76.76 -32.97
C SER A 14 9.17 -75.73 -31.97
N LEU A 15 10.04 -75.29 -31.07
CA LEU A 15 9.95 -74.12 -30.19
C LEU A 15 9.84 -72.83 -31.02
N SER A 16 8.72 -72.09 -30.91
CA SER A 16 8.61 -70.71 -31.37
C SER A 16 8.62 -69.77 -30.16
N MET A 17 9.82 -69.35 -29.76
CA MET A 17 10.04 -68.41 -28.64
C MET A 17 11.28 -67.55 -28.91
N ARG A 18 11.34 -66.79 -30.03
CA ARG A 18 12.42 -65.80 -30.24
C ARG A 18 12.19 -64.84 -31.42
N SER A 19 11.48 -63.73 -31.23
CA SER A 19 11.61 -62.58 -32.16
C SER A 19 11.32 -61.18 -31.58
N ASP A 20 10.66 -61.03 -30.43
CA ASP A 20 10.27 -59.68 -29.96
C ASP A 20 11.30 -58.90 -29.12
N VAL A 21 12.50 -59.45 -28.89
CA VAL A 21 13.47 -58.86 -27.94
C VAL A 21 14.53 -57.97 -28.63
N LYS A 22 14.48 -57.80 -29.95
CA LYS A 22 15.53 -57.06 -30.69
C LYS A 22 15.17 -55.62 -31.08
N CYS A 23 13.92 -55.17 -30.89
CA CYS A 23 13.53 -53.79 -31.19
C CYS A 23 13.72 -52.79 -30.02
N THR A 24 14.03 -53.26 -28.81
CA THR A 24 14.12 -52.38 -27.63
C THR A 24 15.53 -51.86 -27.31
N THR A 25 16.57 -52.31 -28.03
CA THR A 25 17.96 -51.98 -27.66
C THR A 25 18.67 -51.01 -28.60
N TYR A 26 18.19 -50.80 -29.83
CA TYR A 26 18.87 -49.90 -30.79
C TYR A 26 18.54 -48.41 -30.59
N ASN A 27 17.43 -48.09 -29.90
CA ASN A 27 16.99 -46.70 -29.71
C ASN A 27 17.37 -46.13 -28.32
N ARG A 28 18.54 -46.53 -27.78
CA ARG A 28 18.94 -46.15 -26.40
C ARG A 28 20.00 -45.06 -26.32
N HIS A 29 20.59 -44.63 -27.43
CA HIS A 29 21.74 -43.74 -27.38
C HIS A 29 21.46 -42.23 -27.51
N HIS A 30 20.26 -41.79 -27.90
CA HIS A 30 19.94 -40.34 -27.86
C HIS A 30 18.46 -40.03 -27.62
N PRO A 31 18.05 -39.74 -26.36
CA PRO A 31 16.95 -38.79 -26.18
C PRO A 31 17.11 -37.90 -24.92
N SER A 32 18.29 -37.33 -24.64
CA SER A 32 18.48 -36.51 -23.43
C SER A 32 18.14 -35.02 -23.62
N LEU A 33 18.27 -34.49 -24.83
CA LEU A 33 18.10 -33.05 -25.11
C LEU A 33 16.66 -32.52 -24.90
N PRO A 34 15.59 -33.12 -25.47
CA PRO A 34 14.24 -32.56 -25.35
C PRO A 34 13.66 -32.71 -23.93
N LEU A 35 14.04 -33.78 -23.21
CA LEU A 35 13.60 -34.06 -21.84
C LEU A 35 14.23 -33.10 -20.82
N GLN A 36 15.53 -32.80 -20.96
CA GLN A 36 16.20 -31.83 -20.10
C GLN A 36 15.68 -30.41 -20.32
N PHE A 37 15.42 -30.02 -21.56
CA PHE A 37 14.85 -28.71 -21.89
C PHE A 37 13.44 -28.55 -21.28
N ARG A 38 12.59 -29.58 -21.40
CA ARG A 38 11.25 -29.58 -20.79
C ARG A 38 11.29 -29.45 -19.26
N ARG A 39 12.28 -30.07 -18.62
CA ARG A 39 12.47 -30.00 -17.16
C ARG A 39 12.96 -28.63 -16.70
N LEU A 40 13.90 -28.03 -17.44
CA LEU A 40 14.37 -26.65 -17.21
C LEU A 40 13.24 -25.64 -17.38
N LEU A 41 12.42 -25.80 -18.44
CA LEU A 41 11.28 -24.94 -18.69
C LEU A 41 10.23 -25.04 -17.57
N GLY A 42 9.96 -26.25 -17.07
CA GLY A 42 9.06 -26.48 -15.94
C GLY A 42 9.56 -25.85 -14.64
N LEU A 43 10.86 -25.97 -14.34
CA LEU A 43 11.46 -25.33 -13.16
C LEU A 43 11.45 -23.80 -13.27
N ALA A 44 11.75 -23.26 -14.45
CA ALA A 44 11.68 -21.83 -14.72
C ALA A 44 10.25 -21.29 -14.56
N PHE A 45 9.25 -22.03 -15.05
CA PHE A 45 7.84 -21.69 -14.89
C PHE A 45 7.42 -21.73 -13.41
N LEU A 46 7.83 -22.75 -12.66
CA LEU A 46 7.57 -22.85 -11.23
C LEU A 46 8.22 -21.70 -10.45
N LEU A 47 9.49 -21.38 -10.72
CA LEU A 47 10.19 -20.26 -10.11
C LEU A 47 9.50 -18.93 -10.42
N LEU A 48 9.14 -18.70 -11.68
CA LEU A 48 8.44 -17.48 -12.10
C LEU A 48 7.08 -17.36 -11.42
N SER A 49 6.29 -18.44 -11.40
CA SER A 49 4.99 -18.47 -10.73
C SER A 49 5.12 -18.18 -9.23
N ASN A 50 6.15 -18.72 -8.58
CA ASN A 50 6.38 -18.52 -7.15
C ASN A 50 6.84 -17.09 -6.85
N ILE A 51 7.65 -16.49 -7.71
CA ILE A 51 8.05 -15.08 -7.62
C ILE A 51 6.82 -14.17 -7.79
N CYS A 52 5.95 -14.45 -8.77
CA CYS A 52 4.72 -13.69 -8.98
C CYS A 52 3.76 -13.80 -7.78
N LEU A 53 3.58 -14.99 -7.22
CA LEU A 53 2.74 -15.21 -6.05
C LEU A 53 3.33 -14.51 -4.82
N ALA A 54 4.64 -14.63 -4.58
CA ALA A 54 5.31 -13.95 -3.49
C ALA A 54 5.18 -12.42 -3.60
N ALA A 55 5.39 -11.87 -4.80
CA ALA A 55 5.20 -10.44 -5.07
C ALA A 55 3.75 -9.99 -4.83
N GLY A 56 2.77 -10.81 -5.23
CA GLY A 56 1.35 -10.56 -4.98
C GLY A 56 1.00 -10.54 -3.48
N VAL A 57 1.51 -11.50 -2.71
CA VAL A 57 1.30 -11.56 -1.26
C VAL A 57 1.93 -10.36 -0.55
N VAL A 58 3.15 -9.98 -0.93
CA VAL A 58 3.84 -8.80 -0.38
C VAL A 58 3.08 -7.52 -0.72
N GLY A 59 2.61 -7.37 -1.97
CA GLY A 59 1.81 -6.23 -2.40
C GLY A 59 0.49 -6.11 -1.61
N HIS A 60 -0.21 -7.22 -1.40
CA HIS A 60 -1.42 -7.25 -0.59
C HIS A 60 -1.16 -6.92 0.88
N ALA A 61 -0.11 -7.50 1.48
CA ALA A 61 0.26 -7.22 2.86
C ALA A 61 0.63 -5.74 3.05
N PHE A 62 1.36 -5.15 2.10
CA PHE A 62 1.67 -3.72 2.08
C PHE A 62 0.40 -2.88 2.02
N TRP A 63 -0.52 -3.18 1.08
CA TRP A 63 -1.76 -2.42 0.93
C TRP A 63 -2.65 -2.46 2.18
N VAL A 64 -2.81 -3.65 2.77
CA VAL A 64 -3.56 -3.82 4.02
C VAL A 64 -2.88 -3.06 5.17
N GLY A 65 -1.54 -3.08 5.22
CA GLY A 65 -0.76 -2.31 6.19
C GLY A 65 -0.99 -0.80 6.07
N VAL A 66 -0.92 -0.25 4.85
CA VAL A 66 -1.18 1.16 4.58
C VAL A 66 -2.61 1.55 4.99
N LEU A 67 -3.61 0.73 4.65
CA LEU A 67 -5.00 1.02 5.00
C LEU A 67 -5.21 1.05 6.51
N LYS A 68 -4.64 0.08 7.24
CA LYS A 68 -4.69 0.04 8.71
C LYS A 68 -3.98 1.23 9.33
N PHE A 69 -2.82 1.62 8.80
CA PHE A 69 -2.09 2.79 9.27
C PHE A 69 -2.89 4.08 9.05
N LEU A 70 -3.52 4.24 7.89
CA LEU A 70 -4.38 5.40 7.60
C LEU A 70 -5.61 5.47 8.52
N LEU A 71 -6.25 4.32 8.78
CA LEU A 71 -7.37 4.24 9.72
C LEU A 71 -6.93 4.57 11.15
N ALA A 72 -5.81 3.99 11.61
CA ALA A 72 -5.23 4.27 12.92
C ALA A 72 -4.87 5.75 13.06
N SER A 73 -4.21 6.33 12.06
CA SER A 73 -3.86 7.75 12.02
C SER A 73 -5.10 8.65 12.10
N LYS A 74 -6.18 8.32 11.37
CA LYS A 74 -7.45 9.04 11.47
C LYS A 74 -8.04 8.97 12.87
N THR A 75 -8.09 7.79 13.49
CA THR A 75 -8.60 7.65 14.87
C THR A 75 -7.75 8.40 15.87
N PHE A 76 -6.42 8.39 15.69
CA PHE A 76 -5.50 9.13 16.53
C PHE A 76 -5.67 10.65 16.37
N ALA A 77 -5.85 11.14 15.14
CA ALA A 77 -6.11 12.54 14.85
C ALA A 77 -7.44 13.03 15.44
N MET A 78 -8.50 12.22 15.36
CA MET A 78 -9.78 12.57 15.99
C MET A 78 -9.69 12.55 17.51
N ALA A 79 -9.03 11.55 18.09
CA ALA A 79 -8.82 11.45 19.52
C ALA A 79 -7.97 12.62 20.05
N SER A 80 -6.87 12.96 19.36
CA SER A 80 -6.00 14.07 19.74
C SER A 80 -6.71 15.41 19.61
N TYR A 81 -7.54 15.60 18.58
CA TYR A 81 -8.39 16.79 18.46
C TYR A 81 -9.39 16.90 19.61
N GLY A 82 -10.08 15.80 19.96
CA GLY A 82 -11.01 15.75 21.08
C GLY A 82 -10.34 16.09 22.42
N LEU A 83 -9.20 15.46 22.70
CA LEU A 83 -8.41 15.72 23.91
C LEU A 83 -7.89 17.16 23.96
N THR A 84 -7.37 17.68 22.85
CA THR A 84 -6.88 19.07 22.77
C THR A 84 -8.02 20.05 22.98
N LYS A 85 -9.20 19.81 22.41
CA LYS A 85 -10.38 20.64 22.63
C LYS A 85 -10.79 20.64 24.10
N GLN A 86 -10.82 19.47 24.74
CA GLN A 86 -11.14 19.36 26.16
C GLN A 86 -10.10 20.08 27.02
N LEU A 87 -8.80 19.89 26.76
CA LEU A 87 -7.72 20.58 27.46
C LEU A 87 -7.78 22.10 27.26
N CYS A 88 -8.05 22.54 26.03
CA CYS A 88 -8.22 23.95 25.73
C CYS A 88 -9.40 24.51 26.51
N TRP A 89 -10.53 23.80 26.56
CA TRP A 89 -11.70 24.22 27.33
C TRP A 89 -11.45 24.25 28.84
N THR A 90 -10.75 23.27 29.41
CA THR A 90 -10.43 23.26 30.85
C THR A 90 -9.44 24.37 31.21
N VAL A 91 -8.44 24.62 30.36
CA VAL A 91 -7.53 25.77 30.50
C VAL A 91 -8.29 27.08 30.37
N TRP A 92 -9.21 27.16 29.41
CA TRP A 92 -10.06 28.33 29.17
C TRP A 92 -11.00 28.59 30.34
N ASP A 93 -11.57 27.55 30.97
CA ASP A 93 -12.48 27.69 32.10
C ASP A 93 -11.76 27.91 33.45
N SER A 94 -10.44 27.77 33.47
CA SER A 94 -9.64 27.97 34.68
C SER A 94 -9.78 29.38 35.27
N ARG A 95 -9.67 29.47 36.60
CA ARG A 95 -9.67 30.76 37.34
C ARG A 95 -8.58 31.73 36.86
N ARG A 96 -7.48 31.21 36.31
CA ARG A 96 -6.40 32.04 35.75
C ARG A 96 -6.82 32.67 34.42
N SER A 97 -7.42 31.89 33.51
CA SER A 97 -7.97 32.42 32.26
C SER A 97 -9.06 33.46 32.51
N ARG A 98 -10.00 33.20 33.44
CA ARG A 98 -11.03 34.19 33.81
C ARG A 98 -10.45 35.52 34.32
N ARG A 99 -9.36 35.49 35.10
CA ARG A 99 -8.65 36.70 35.54
C ARG A 99 -7.96 37.42 34.39
N VAL A 100 -7.33 36.67 33.48
CA VAL A 100 -6.71 37.24 32.28
C VAL A 100 -7.77 37.90 31.39
N ARG A 101 -8.93 37.28 31.19
CA ARG A 101 -10.03 37.89 30.42
C ARG A 101 -10.51 39.20 31.02
N LYS A 102 -10.83 39.21 32.32
CA LYS A 102 -11.24 40.46 32.99
C LYS A 102 -10.17 41.54 32.92
N ARG A 103 -8.89 41.15 32.97
CA ARG A 103 -7.78 42.09 32.81
C ARG A 103 -7.69 42.63 31.39
N ILE A 104 -7.82 41.78 30.38
CA ILE A 104 -7.82 42.21 28.97
C ILE A 104 -9.04 43.08 28.69
N GLU A 105 -10.22 42.73 29.18
CA GLU A 105 -11.43 43.56 29.06
C GLU A 105 -11.21 44.92 29.71
N PHE A 106 -10.67 44.95 30.94
CA PHE A 106 -10.35 46.21 31.62
C PHE A 106 -9.29 47.02 30.87
N GLU A 107 -8.19 46.40 30.42
CA GLU A 107 -7.16 47.07 29.63
C GLU A 107 -7.72 47.56 28.30
N PHE A 108 -8.65 46.84 27.67
CA PHE A 108 -9.32 47.26 26.45
C PHE A 108 -10.23 48.47 26.69
N PHE A 109 -11.06 48.45 27.74
CA PHE A 109 -11.88 49.61 28.10
C PHE A 109 -11.03 50.80 28.54
N ALA A 110 -9.97 50.58 29.31
CA ALA A 110 -9.03 51.63 29.70
C ALA A 110 -8.27 52.18 28.49
N LEU A 111 -7.95 51.34 27.50
CA LEU A 111 -7.27 51.75 26.28
C LEU A 111 -8.20 52.50 25.34
N VAL A 112 -9.50 52.20 25.29
CA VAL A 112 -10.49 52.85 24.41
C VAL A 112 -11.14 54.09 25.06
N LEU A 113 -11.44 54.06 26.36
CA LEU A 113 -12.06 55.19 27.09
C LEU A 113 -11.06 56.06 27.84
N GLY A 114 -9.86 55.55 28.12
CA GLY A 114 -8.81 56.31 28.78
C GLY A 114 -8.16 57.34 27.84
N PRO A 115 -7.20 58.13 28.35
CA PRO A 115 -6.54 59.18 27.59
C PRO A 115 -5.83 58.68 26.32
N SER A 116 -5.44 57.39 26.27
CA SER A 116 -4.88 56.76 25.06
C SER A 116 -5.91 56.37 24.00
N GLY A 117 -7.19 56.30 24.35
CA GLY A 117 -8.25 55.85 23.43
C GLY A 117 -8.52 56.84 22.34
N ASN A 118 -8.39 58.13 22.66
CA ASN A 118 -8.42 59.18 21.66
C ASN A 118 -7.26 59.03 20.66
N ILE A 119 -6.06 58.63 21.11
CA ILE A 119 -4.91 58.37 20.23
C ILE A 119 -5.18 57.15 19.35
N LEU A 120 -5.79 56.08 19.87
CA LEU A 120 -6.12 54.90 19.06
C LEU A 120 -7.23 55.18 18.03
N LEU A 121 -8.30 55.85 18.45
CA LEU A 121 -9.38 56.27 17.55
C LEU A 121 -8.86 57.25 16.51
N GLN A 122 -8.02 58.20 16.93
CA GLN A 122 -7.42 59.16 16.03
C GLN A 122 -6.39 58.51 15.11
N LEU A 123 -5.64 57.48 15.52
CA LEU A 123 -4.79 56.69 14.64
C LEU A 123 -5.64 55.87 13.66
N LEU A 124 -6.69 55.19 14.11
CA LEU A 124 -7.53 54.33 13.27
C LEU A 124 -8.37 55.12 12.26
N PHE A 125 -8.94 56.24 12.69
CA PHE A 125 -9.68 57.17 11.85
C PHE A 125 -8.79 58.30 11.32
N TRP A 126 -7.46 58.18 11.42
CA TRP A 126 -6.56 59.20 10.89
C TRP A 126 -6.72 59.24 9.36
N PRO A 127 -7.16 60.35 8.75
CA PRO A 127 -7.34 60.44 7.30
C PRO A 127 -6.02 60.28 6.54
N GLY A 128 -4.88 60.45 7.20
CA GLY A 128 -3.55 60.22 6.64
C GLY A 128 -3.21 58.77 6.27
N TRP A 129 -4.03 57.75 6.60
CA TRP A 129 -3.92 56.42 5.97
C TRP A 129 -4.46 56.40 4.53
N LEU A 130 -5.34 57.35 4.17
CA LEU A 130 -5.87 57.45 2.81
C LEU A 130 -4.77 57.82 1.82
N ALA A 131 -3.79 58.63 2.22
CA ALA A 131 -2.67 59.01 1.36
C ALA A 131 -1.82 57.80 0.90
N PRO A 132 -1.23 56.97 1.79
CA PRO A 132 -0.50 55.78 1.36
C PRO A 132 -1.41 54.74 0.71
N ALA A 133 -2.67 54.61 1.12
CA ALA A 133 -3.62 53.70 0.46
C ALA A 133 -3.91 54.11 -1.00
N LEU A 134 -4.05 55.41 -1.26
CA LEU A 134 -4.21 55.95 -2.62
C LEU A 134 -2.93 55.78 -3.44
N VAL A 135 -1.75 56.02 -2.86
CA VAL A 135 -0.48 55.82 -3.56
C VAL A 135 -0.27 54.34 -3.89
N LEU A 136 -0.47 53.43 -2.94
CA LEU A 136 -0.36 51.98 -3.20
C LEU A 136 -1.42 51.51 -4.20
N GLY A 137 -2.65 52.00 -4.10
CA GLY A 137 -3.71 51.68 -5.05
C GLY A 137 -3.38 52.15 -6.47
N TRP A 138 -2.85 53.36 -6.60
CA TRP A 138 -2.39 53.90 -7.88
C TRP A 138 -1.22 53.10 -8.44
N LEU A 139 -0.24 52.74 -7.61
CA LEU A 139 0.89 51.90 -8.00
C LEU A 139 0.45 50.49 -8.45
N TRP A 140 -0.57 49.94 -7.79
CA TRP A 140 -1.13 48.63 -8.13
C TRP A 140 -1.89 48.66 -9.46
N VAL A 141 -2.60 49.77 -9.75
CA VAL A 141 -3.26 49.97 -11.04
C VAL A 141 -2.25 50.14 -12.17
N GLN A 142 -1.13 50.84 -11.94
CA GLN A 142 -0.05 51.02 -12.93
C GLN A 142 0.68 49.70 -13.27
N SER A 143 0.59 48.70 -12.39
CA SER A 143 1.23 47.39 -12.55
C SER A 143 0.36 46.34 -13.27
N ARG A 144 -0.88 46.68 -13.64
CA ARG A 144 -1.75 45.85 -14.48
C ARG A 144 -1.74 46.33 -15.92
#